data_AF-A0A846XH62-F1
#
_entry.id   AF-A0A846XH62-F1
#
_cell.length_a   1.000
_cell.length_b   1.000
_cell.length_c   1.000
_cell.angle_alpha   90.00
_cell.angle_beta   90.00
_cell.angle_gamma   90.00
#
_symmetry.space_group_name_H-M   'P 1'
#
loop_
_entity.id
_entity.type
_entity.pdbx_description
1 polymer ?
#
loop_
_entity_poly.entity_id
_entity_poly.type
_entity_poly.pdbx_seq_one_letter_code
_entity_poly.pdbx_strand_id
1 'polypeptide(L)'
;MGLLISLLSLPLAPVRGVVWLGELIQDQVEQQMHDPADIRRELDELDEAVAAGRLSEQEYRQAQQQVLNRMLPRPDDSTPTGSKE
;
A
#
# COMPACT_ATOMS: atom_id res chain seq x y z
N MET A 1 29.55 -6.95 26.67
CA MET A 1 29.36 -8.40 26.50
C MET A 1 28.58 -8.68 25.20
N GLY A 2 29.15 -8.43 24.03
CA GLY A 2 28.41 -8.56 22.75
C GLY A 2 29.27 -9.03 21.58
N LEU A 3 30.58 -8.80 21.63
CA LEU A 3 31.52 -9.16 20.57
C LEU A 3 31.64 -10.68 20.36
N LEU A 4 31.63 -11.48 21.43
CA LEU A 4 31.66 -12.94 21.32
C LEU A 4 30.41 -13.49 20.63
N ILE A 5 29.23 -12.96 20.98
CA ILE A 5 27.96 -13.31 20.35
C ILE A 5 27.93 -12.83 18.89
N SER A 6 28.48 -11.66 18.59
CA SER A 6 28.60 -11.14 17.23
C SER A 6 29.53 -11.99 16.35
N LEU A 7 30.61 -12.53 16.91
CA LEU A 7 31.53 -13.43 16.19
C LEU A 7 30.90 -14.80 15.95
N LEU A 8 30.15 -15.32 16.93
CA LEU A 8 29.45 -16.60 16.80
C LEU A 8 28.27 -16.52 15.83
N SER A 9 27.68 -15.34 15.68
CA SER A 9 26.56 -15.09 14.78
C SER A 9 26.95 -14.44 13.46
N LEU A 10 28.25 -14.23 13.23
CA LEU A 10 28.83 -13.80 11.96
C LEU A 10 28.47 -14.74 10.79
N PRO A 11 28.49 -16.09 10.93
CA PRO A 11 28.00 -16.97 9.86
C PRO A 11 26.51 -16.80 9.55
N LEU A 12 25.70 -16.26 10.48
CA LEU A 12 24.28 -15.96 10.29
C LEU A 12 24.03 -14.53 9.76
N ALA A 13 25.08 -13.73 9.55
CA ALA A 13 24.96 -12.38 8.98
C ALA A 13 24.24 -12.34 7.62
N PRO A 14 24.43 -13.31 6.69
CA PRO A 14 23.69 -13.32 5.43
C PRO A 14 22.18 -13.41 5.61
N VAL A 15 21.70 -14.22 6.57
CA VAL A 15 20.27 -14.38 6.87
C VAL A 15 19.67 -13.07 7.37
N ARG A 16 20.39 -12.35 8.25
CA ARG A 16 19.97 -11.02 8.69
C ARG A 16 19.91 -10.02 7.53
N GLY A 17 20.81 -10.13 6.56
CA GLY A 17 20.79 -9.29 5.36
C GLY A 17 19.52 -9.48 4.52
N VAL A 18 19.04 -10.74 4.39
CA VAL A 18 17.79 -11.03 3.69
C VAL A 18 16.58 -10.48 4.44
N VAL A 19 16.54 -10.63 5.77
CA VAL A 19 15.45 -10.07 6.60
C VAL A 19 15.40 -8.55 6.46
N TRP A 20 16.54 -7.88 6.58
CA TRP A 20 16.63 -6.43 6.40
C TRP A 20 16.17 -5.98 5.00
N LEU A 21 16.53 -6.74 3.96
CA LEU A 21 16.06 -6.44 2.60
C LEU A 21 14.56 -6.65 2.46
N GLY A 22 14.00 -7.66 3.11
CA GLY A 22 12.55 -7.90 3.18
C GLY A 22 11.82 -6.74 3.86
N GLU A 23 12.32 -6.24 4.98
CA GLU A 23 11.81 -5.05 5.67
C GLU A 23 11.88 -3.81 4.78
N LEU A 24 13.01 -3.59 4.10
CA LEU A 24 13.17 -2.47 3.18
C LEU A 24 12.17 -2.55 2.01
N ILE A 25 11.98 -3.74 1.44
CA ILE A 25 11.00 -3.95 0.37
C ILE A 25 9.58 -3.71 0.91
N GLN A 26 9.28 -4.21 2.11
CA GLN A 26 7.98 -3.98 2.75
C GLN A 26 7.71 -2.49 2.97
N ASP A 27 8.68 -1.74 3.50
CA ASP A 27 8.56 -0.29 3.68
C ASP A 27 8.31 0.45 2.36
N GLN A 28 9.02 0.06 1.29
CA GLN A 28 8.82 0.63 -0.03
C GLN A 28 7.46 0.25 -0.62
N VAL A 29 6.99 -0.98 -0.42
CA VAL A 29 5.68 -1.44 -0.86
C VAL A 29 4.57 -0.74 -0.09
N GLU A 30 4.71 -0.55 1.22
CA GLU A 30 3.75 0.19 2.04
C GLU A 30 3.62 1.65 1.56
N GLN A 31 4.75 2.28 1.20
CA GLN A 31 4.78 3.61 0.60
C GLN A 31 4.15 3.63 -0.80
N GLN A 32 4.40 2.61 -1.63
CA GLN A 32 3.92 2.54 -3.01
C GLN A 32 2.43 2.15 -3.08
N MET A 33 1.97 1.20 -2.25
CA MET A 33 0.56 0.77 -2.19
C MET A 33 -0.36 1.83 -1.57
N HIS A 34 0.19 2.73 -0.75
CA HIS A 34 -0.53 3.91 -0.27
C HIS A 34 -0.20 5.18 -1.07
N ASP A 35 0.47 5.08 -2.22
CA ASP A 35 0.90 6.25 -2.96
C ASP A 35 -0.31 6.93 -3.64
N PRO A 36 -0.66 8.18 -3.29
CA PRO A 36 -1.71 8.93 -3.96
C PRO A 36 -1.47 9.14 -5.47
N ALA A 37 -0.28 8.78 -5.96
CA ALA A 37 0.08 8.84 -7.38
C ALA A 37 -0.74 7.89 -8.28
N ASP A 38 -1.08 6.68 -7.83
CA ASP A 38 -1.85 5.74 -8.67
C ASP A 38 -3.29 6.23 -8.86
N ILE A 39 -3.90 6.77 -7.80
CA ILE A 39 -5.24 7.38 -7.89
C ILE A 39 -5.23 8.60 -8.81
N ARG A 40 -4.18 9.44 -8.73
CA ARG A 40 -4.05 10.59 -9.65
C ARG A 40 -3.98 10.13 -11.10
N ARG A 41 -3.25 9.05 -11.39
CA ARG A 41 -3.14 8.49 -12.73
C ARG A 41 -4.47 7.90 -13.22
N GLU A 42 -5.19 7.19 -12.38
CA GLU A 42 -6.52 6.62 -12.71
C GLU A 42 -7.58 7.72 -12.92
N LEU A 43 -7.49 8.84 -12.17
CA LEU A 43 -8.31 10.03 -12.38
C LEU A 43 -7.96 10.79 -13.67
N ASP A 44 -6.67 10.92 -14.00
CA ASP A 44 -6.23 11.52 -15.25
C ASP A 44 -6.74 10.73 -16.47
N GLU A 45 -6.73 9.39 -16.41
CA GLU A 45 -7.29 8.53 -17.46
C GLU A 45 -8.81 8.71 -17.61
N LEU A 46 -9.53 8.88 -16.50
CA LEU A 46 -10.96 9.19 -16.50
C LEU A 46 -11.25 10.56 -17.12
N ASP A 47 -10.44 11.58 -16.81
CA ASP A 47 -10.55 12.93 -17.39
C ASP A 47 -10.29 12.90 -18.90
N GLU A 48 -9.28 12.15 -19.35
CA GLU A 48 -8.99 11.96 -20.77
C GLU A 48 -10.14 11.24 -21.49
N ALA A 49 -10.78 10.26 -20.86
CA ALA A 49 -11.94 9.56 -21.41
C ALA A 49 -13.15 10.47 -21.58
N VAL A 50 -13.39 11.39 -20.64
CA VAL A 50 -14.43 12.43 -20.76
C VAL A 50 -14.08 13.43 -21.86
N ALA A 51 -12.84 13.92 -21.90
CA ALA A 51 -12.37 14.85 -22.92
C ALA A 51 -12.46 14.26 -24.33
N ALA A 52 -12.23 12.94 -24.47
CA ALA A 52 -12.41 12.21 -25.70
C ALA A 52 -13.89 11.92 -26.06
N GLY A 53 -14.85 12.33 -25.23
CA GLY A 53 -16.28 12.08 -25.42
C GLY A 53 -16.67 10.60 -25.30
N ARG A 54 -15.79 9.76 -24.74
CA ARG A 54 -16.01 8.32 -24.55
C ARG A 54 -16.75 8.00 -23.25
N LEU A 55 -16.91 8.99 -22.37
CA LEU A 55 -17.57 8.86 -21.08
C LEU A 55 -18.47 10.08 -20.83
N SER A 56 -19.71 9.86 -20.38
CA SER A 56 -20.59 10.96 -19.98
C SER A 56 -20.21 11.50 -18.58
N GLU A 57 -20.56 12.75 -18.28
CA GLU A 57 -20.29 13.36 -16.96
C GLU A 57 -20.90 12.57 -15.78
N GLN A 58 -22.05 11.91 -15.99
CA GLN A 58 -22.64 11.08 -14.94
C GLN A 58 -21.81 9.82 -14.67
N GLU A 59 -21.35 9.15 -15.73
CA GLU A 59 -20.51 7.95 -15.63
C GLU A 59 -19.15 8.29 -15.03
N TYR A 60 -18.56 9.44 -15.42
CA TYR A 60 -17.34 9.95 -14.82
C TYR A 60 -17.46 10.16 -13.32
N ARG A 61 -18.50 10.85 -12.85
CA ARG A 61 -18.70 11.10 -11.41
C ARG A 61 -18.85 9.80 -10.64
N GLN A 62 -19.52 8.81 -11.20
CA GLN A 62 -19.70 7.51 -10.56
C GLN A 62 -18.39 6.72 -10.46
N ALA A 63 -17.57 6.75 -11.53
CA ALA A 63 -16.26 6.11 -11.56
C ALA A 63 -15.26 6.81 -10.63
N GLN A 64 -15.20 8.13 -10.65
CA GLN A 64 -14.39 8.94 -9.72
C GLN A 64 -14.74 8.65 -8.25
N GLN A 65 -16.03 8.52 -7.94
CA GLN A 65 -16.46 8.18 -6.57
C GLN A 65 -16.00 6.78 -6.16
N GLN A 66 -15.98 5.80 -7.08
CA GLN A 66 -15.47 4.45 -6.77
C GLN A 66 -13.96 4.44 -6.51
N VAL A 67 -13.19 5.18 -7.30
CA VAL A 67 -11.73 5.33 -7.12
C VAL A 67 -11.43 5.96 -5.76
N LEU A 68 -12.13 7.05 -5.40
CA LEU A 68 -11.98 7.72 -4.09
C LEU A 68 -12.37 6.82 -2.91
N ASN A 69 -13.41 5.98 -3.07
CA ASN A 69 -13.90 5.12 -1.99
C ASN A 69 -12.97 3.92 -1.68
N ARG A 70 -12.05 3.57 -2.59
CA ARG A 70 -10.97 2.61 -2.31
C ARG A 70 -9.88 3.18 -1.41
N MET A 71 -9.69 4.50 -1.42
CA MET A 71 -8.65 5.17 -0.65
C MET A 71 -9.04 5.38 0.81
N LEU A 72 -10.33 5.52 1.08
CA LEU A 72 -10.84 5.65 2.43
C LEU A 72 -11.06 4.24 2.99
N PRO A 73 -10.18 3.72 3.87
CA PRO A 73 -10.49 2.49 4.58
C PRO A 73 -11.86 2.69 5.24
N ARG A 74 -12.81 1.85 4.87
CA ARG A 74 -14.12 1.85 5.48
C ARG A 74 -13.87 1.64 6.98
N PRO A 75 -14.23 2.56 7.88
CA PRO A 75 -13.85 2.54 9.30
C PRO A 75 -14.50 1.38 10.11
N ASP A 76 -14.87 0.29 9.46
CA ASP A 76 -15.71 -0.79 9.98
C ASP A 76 -14.93 -2.12 10.12
N ASP A 77 -13.69 -2.22 9.62
CA ASP A 77 -12.91 -3.46 9.55
C ASP A 77 -11.82 -3.62 10.64
N SER A 78 -11.59 -2.62 11.51
CA SER A 78 -10.62 -2.70 12.61
C SER A 78 -11.16 -3.19 13.96
N THR A 79 -12.19 -4.06 13.97
CA THR A 79 -12.50 -4.84 15.19
C THR A 79 -13.06 -6.23 14.90
N PRO A 80 -12.21 -7.26 15.03
CA PRO A 80 -12.64 -8.48 15.70
C PRO A 80 -11.52 -8.95 16.63
N THR A 81 -11.54 -8.55 17.90
CA THR A 81 -10.86 -9.32 18.94
C THR A 81 -11.90 -9.65 19.98
N GLY A 82 -12.25 -10.93 19.98
CA GLY A 82 -13.26 -11.48 20.86
C GLY A 82 -12.84 -11.33 22.30
N SER A 83 -13.65 -10.61 23.07
CA SER A 83 -13.76 -10.80 24.50
C SER A 83 -14.50 -12.12 24.73
N LYS A 84 -13.73 -13.20 24.89
CA LYS A 84 -14.12 -14.34 25.72
C LYS A 84 -13.35 -14.21 27.01
N GLU A 85 -14.02 -13.69 28.04
CA GLU A 85 -13.74 -14.01 29.44
C GLU A 85 -15.05 -14.47 30.08
#